data_AF-X1A6W1-F1
#
_entry.id   AF-X1A6W1-F1
#
_cell.length_a   1.000
_cell.length_b   1.000
_cell.length_c   1.000
_cell.angle_alpha   90.00
_cell.angle_beta   90.00
_cell.angle_gamma   90.00
#
_symmetry.space_group_name_H-M   'P 1'
#
loop_
_entity.id
_entity.type
_entity.pdbx_description
1 polymer ?
#
loop_
_entity_poly.entity_id
_entity_poly.type
_entity_poly.pdbx_seq_one_letter_code
_entity_poly.pdbx_strand_id
1 'polypeptide(L)'
;MCSNDARAVGLQQRRGAPFGAVVEELAREGNNFVSLPYVVKGMDLSYSGLLTAAVQAFKSKKGSLEDVCFSLQEVAFSMLTEVTERALAHTQKPEVLLTGGVAANKKLQSMLEVIAKDHDARFCVVPLNLAADNGAMIAWAGILAYRSGLSTPVERSFVNVHWRLEDVYAPWVGRK
;
A
#
# COMPACT_ATOMS: atom_id res chain seq x y z
N MET A 1 -0.93 6.86 -6.49
CA MET A 1 -1.46 7.39 -7.77
C MET A 1 -1.57 6.23 -8.76
N CYS A 2 -2.73 6.02 -9.38
CA CYS A 2 -2.87 5.01 -10.44
C CYS A 2 -2.19 5.51 -11.73
N SER A 3 -1.77 4.60 -12.60
CA SER A 3 -1.07 4.90 -13.86
C SER A 3 -1.88 5.81 -14.80
N ASN A 4 -3.21 5.76 -14.76
CA ASN A 4 -4.07 6.60 -15.59
C ASN A 4 -4.12 8.07 -15.10
N ASP A 5 -4.16 8.30 -13.79
CA ASP A 5 -4.23 9.66 -13.23
C ASP A 5 -2.88 10.38 -13.34
N ALA A 6 -1.77 9.64 -13.20
CA ALA A 6 -0.44 10.17 -13.42
C ALA A 6 -0.28 10.70 -14.86
N ARG A 7 -0.78 9.94 -15.85
CA ARG A 7 -0.80 10.40 -17.25
C ARG A 7 -1.65 11.67 -17.44
N ALA A 8 -2.75 11.81 -16.71
CA ALA A 8 -3.66 12.96 -16.83
C ALA A 8 -3.05 14.30 -16.37
N VAL A 9 -2.01 14.26 -15.54
CA VAL A 9 -1.24 15.44 -15.11
C VAL A 9 0.09 15.59 -15.87
N GLY A 10 0.29 14.83 -16.94
CA GLY A 10 1.50 14.89 -17.77
C GLY A 10 2.70 14.14 -17.20
N LEU A 11 2.54 13.37 -16.11
CA LEU A 11 3.61 12.51 -15.61
C LEU A 11 3.83 11.36 -16.58
N GLN A 12 4.97 11.40 -17.27
CA GLN A 12 5.42 10.28 -18.08
C GLN A 12 6.23 9.33 -17.21
N GLN A 13 5.97 8.03 -17.39
CA GLN A 13 6.80 7.00 -16.78
C GLN A 13 8.20 7.08 -17.41
N ARG A 14 9.19 7.58 -16.67
CA ARG A 14 10.59 7.45 -17.10
C ARG A 14 10.91 5.95 -17.20
N ARG A 15 11.55 5.52 -18.29
CA ARG A 15 11.96 4.11 -18.49
C ARG A 15 12.74 3.64 -17.24
N GLY A 16 12.18 2.67 -16.53
CA GLY A 16 12.81 2.06 -15.34
C GLY A 16 12.33 2.55 -13.98
N ALA A 17 11.51 3.60 -13.87
CA ALA A 17 10.98 4.08 -12.60
C ALA A 17 9.46 3.82 -12.45
N PRO A 18 9.00 3.20 -11.35
CA PRO A 18 7.57 3.09 -11.07
C PRO A 18 6.98 4.47 -10.75
N PHE A 19 5.71 4.69 -11.10
CA PHE A 19 5.04 5.98 -10.87
C PHE A 19 5.09 6.45 -9.41
N GLY A 20 5.04 5.53 -8.45
CA GLY A 20 5.17 5.85 -7.02
C GLY A 20 6.49 6.55 -6.69
N ALA A 21 7.60 6.14 -7.31
CA ALA A 21 8.91 6.75 -7.09
C ALA A 21 8.99 8.17 -7.68
N VAL A 22 8.38 8.38 -8.86
CA VAL A 22 8.33 9.71 -9.49
C VAL A 22 7.51 10.68 -8.64
N VAL A 23 6.37 10.23 -8.11
CA VAL A 23 5.54 11.06 -7.21
C VAL A 23 6.28 11.37 -5.91
N GLU A 24 7.06 10.41 -5.38
CA GLU A 24 7.89 10.65 -4.19
C GLU A 24 9.02 11.65 -4.44
N GLU A 25 9.65 11.62 -5.60
CA GLU A 25 10.69 12.60 -5.98
C GLU A 25 10.09 14.01 -6.04
N LEU A 26 8.97 14.18 -6.74
CA LEU A 26 8.28 15.47 -6.85
C LEU A 26 7.71 15.95 -5.51
N ALA A 27 7.20 15.04 -4.68
CA ALA A 27 6.68 15.38 -3.36
C ALA A 27 7.74 15.96 -2.43
N ARG A 28 9.03 15.66 -2.63
CA ARG A 28 10.13 16.23 -1.83
C ARG A 28 10.40 17.70 -2.14
N GLU A 29 10.02 18.15 -3.33
CA GLU A 29 10.18 19.54 -3.77
C GLU A 29 8.97 20.41 -3.40
N GLY A 30 7.85 19.78 -3.01
CA GLY A 30 6.64 20.47 -2.56
C GLY A 30 6.82 21.10 -1.18
N ASN A 31 6.33 22.33 -1.01
CA ASN A 31 6.44 23.09 0.23
C ASN A 31 5.07 23.54 0.77
N ASN A 32 4.04 23.58 -0.08
CA ASN A 32 2.71 24.03 0.31
C ASN A 32 1.71 22.88 0.33
N PHE A 33 0.92 22.82 1.39
CA PHE A 33 -0.16 21.86 1.49
C PHE A 33 -1.41 22.35 0.74
N VAL A 34 -1.86 21.54 -0.22
CA VAL A 34 -3.09 21.70 -0.98
C VAL A 34 -4.16 20.83 -0.34
N SER A 35 -5.27 21.44 0.09
CA SER A 35 -6.38 20.70 0.70
C SER A 35 -6.98 19.69 -0.29
N LEU A 36 -6.91 18.41 0.07
CA LEU A 36 -7.46 17.28 -0.68
C LEU A 36 -8.44 16.49 0.20
N PRO A 37 -9.42 15.77 -0.38
CA PRO A 37 -10.43 15.06 0.39
C PRO A 37 -9.83 13.87 1.14
N TYR A 38 -10.17 13.78 2.42
CA TYR A 38 -9.76 12.70 3.31
C TYR A 38 -10.94 11.73 3.51
N VAL A 39 -10.84 10.51 2.97
CA VAL A 39 -11.98 9.57 2.88
C VAL A 39 -11.64 8.21 3.51
N VAL A 40 -11.86 8.14 4.82
CA VAL A 40 -11.80 6.91 5.63
C VAL A 40 -13.19 6.61 6.19
N LYS A 41 -13.64 5.35 6.06
CA LYS A 41 -14.93 4.86 6.57
C LYS A 41 -14.68 3.57 7.35
N GLY A 42 -14.67 3.64 8.68
CA GLY A 42 -14.32 2.48 9.50
C GLY A 42 -12.88 2.03 9.25
N MET A 43 -12.67 0.80 8.78
CA MET A 43 -11.35 0.30 8.38
C MET A 43 -11.14 0.31 6.85
N ASP A 44 -12.06 0.94 6.11
CA ASP A 44 -11.98 1.08 4.66
C ASP A 44 -11.57 2.50 4.26
N LEU A 45 -10.95 2.63 3.09
CA LEU A 45 -10.46 3.88 2.53
C LEU A 45 -10.74 3.96 1.03
N SER A 46 -10.88 5.17 0.49
CA SER A 46 -11.19 5.39 -0.94
C SER A 46 -10.28 6.43 -1.58
N TYR A 47 -9.55 6.00 -2.62
CA TYR A 47 -8.62 6.86 -3.36
C TYR A 47 -9.24 7.54 -4.59
N SER A 48 -10.40 7.11 -5.09
CA SER A 48 -10.96 7.61 -6.36
C SER A 48 -11.27 9.11 -6.31
N GLY A 49 -11.89 9.57 -5.21
CA GLY A 49 -12.17 10.99 -4.98
C GLY A 49 -10.89 11.80 -4.75
N LEU A 50 -9.93 11.24 -4.02
CA LEU A 50 -8.63 11.87 -3.76
C LEU A 50 -7.85 12.13 -5.05
N LEU A 51 -7.75 11.13 -5.91
CA LEU A 51 -7.01 11.23 -7.17
C LEU A 51 -7.67 12.24 -8.11
N THR A 52 -9.00 12.20 -8.23
CA THR A 52 -9.76 13.17 -9.04
C THR A 52 -9.53 14.60 -8.54
N ALA A 53 -9.60 14.82 -7.22
CA ALA A 53 -9.39 16.13 -6.62
C ALA A 53 -7.95 16.63 -6.80
N ALA A 54 -6.94 15.75 -6.72
CA ALA A 54 -5.54 16.10 -6.96
C ALA A 54 -5.31 16.55 -8.42
N VAL A 55 -5.85 15.80 -9.39
CA VAL A 55 -5.79 16.17 -10.82
C VAL A 55 -6.47 17.52 -11.06
N GLN A 56 -7.62 17.75 -10.43
CA GLN A 56 -8.34 19.03 -10.55
C GLN A 56 -7.57 20.18 -9.89
N ALA A 57 -6.96 19.96 -8.72
CA ALA A 57 -6.16 20.98 -8.03
C ALA A 57 -4.98 21.46 -8.90
N PHE A 58 -4.31 20.53 -9.56
CA PHE A 58 -3.25 20.85 -10.53
C PHE A 58 -3.80 21.62 -11.74
N LYS A 59 -4.88 21.14 -12.38
CA LYS A 59 -5.49 21.80 -13.55
C LYS A 59 -6.00 23.21 -13.24
N SER A 60 -6.56 23.41 -12.06
CA SER A 60 -7.04 24.72 -11.59
C SER A 60 -5.92 25.61 -11.04
N LYS A 61 -4.64 25.21 -11.14
CA LYS A 61 -3.47 25.96 -10.67
C LYS A 61 -3.57 26.36 -9.19
N LYS A 62 -4.17 25.50 -8.35
CA LYS A 62 -4.26 25.71 -6.90
C LYS A 62 -2.93 25.45 -6.17
N GLY A 63 -2.00 24.77 -6.82
CA GLY A 63 -0.64 24.49 -6.34
C GLY A 63 0.24 24.05 -7.50
N SER A 64 1.55 24.02 -7.28
CA SER A 64 2.49 23.44 -8.24
C SER A 64 2.30 21.91 -8.32
N LEU A 65 2.95 21.26 -9.30
CA LEU A 65 2.86 19.79 -9.41
C LEU A 65 3.47 19.12 -8.17
N GLU A 66 4.57 19.68 -7.69
CA GLU A 66 5.32 19.26 -6.51
C GLU A 66 4.46 19.39 -5.25
N ASP A 67 3.79 20.53 -5.05
CA ASP A 67 2.87 20.77 -3.94
C ASP A 67 1.66 19.81 -3.95
N VAL A 68 1.12 19.52 -5.14
CA VAL A 68 0.02 18.56 -5.29
C VAL A 68 0.51 17.13 -5.01
N CYS A 69 1.69 16.73 -5.50
CA CYS A 69 2.29 15.44 -5.21
C CYS A 69 2.58 15.26 -3.72
N PHE A 70 3.14 16.29 -3.07
CA PHE A 70 3.35 16.35 -1.63
C PHE A 70 2.05 16.13 -0.87
N SER A 71 1.03 16.94 -1.16
CA SER A 71 -0.26 16.87 -0.48
C SER A 71 -0.98 15.55 -0.72
N LEU A 72 -0.87 15.00 -1.93
CA LEU A 72 -1.42 13.70 -2.27
C LEU A 72 -0.76 12.59 -1.44
N GLN A 73 0.56 12.62 -1.27
CA GLN A 73 1.26 11.64 -0.44
C GLN A 73 0.88 11.78 1.03
N GLU A 74 0.89 12.99 1.58
CA GLU A 74 0.51 13.23 2.98
C GLU A 74 -0.91 12.72 3.26
N VAL A 75 -1.89 13.07 2.42
CA VAL A 75 -3.28 12.63 2.62
C VAL A 75 -3.44 11.12 2.39
N ALA A 76 -2.87 10.57 1.32
CA ALA A 76 -2.98 9.13 1.02
C ALA A 76 -2.37 8.26 2.12
N PHE A 77 -1.17 8.61 2.59
CA PHE A 77 -0.48 7.85 3.62
C PHE A 77 -1.09 8.08 4.99
N SER A 78 -1.58 9.28 5.31
CA SER A 78 -2.31 9.50 6.57
C SER A 78 -3.56 8.62 6.67
N MET A 79 -4.35 8.52 5.60
CA MET A 79 -5.51 7.62 5.57
C MET A 79 -5.12 6.15 5.80
N LEU A 80 -4.04 5.70 5.15
CA LEU A 80 -3.55 4.33 5.29
C LEU A 80 -3.00 4.06 6.70
N THR A 81 -2.24 5.00 7.26
CA THR A 81 -1.70 4.93 8.62
C THR A 81 -2.83 4.88 9.63
N GLU A 82 -3.86 5.73 9.51
CA GLU A 82 -5.02 5.71 10.40
C GLU A 82 -5.76 4.36 10.37
N VAL A 83 -6.03 3.81 9.19
CA VAL A 83 -6.68 2.50 9.07
C VAL A 83 -5.80 1.39 9.65
N THR A 84 -4.49 1.47 9.44
CA THR A 84 -3.53 0.52 10.00
C THR A 84 -3.49 0.58 11.52
N GLU A 85 -3.52 1.78 12.11
CA GLU A 85 -3.58 1.99 13.55
C GLU A 85 -4.88 1.43 14.14
N ARG A 86 -6.02 1.70 13.51
CA ARG A 86 -7.33 1.14 13.92
C ARG A 86 -7.28 -0.40 13.93
N ALA A 87 -6.69 -1.01 12.90
CA ALA A 87 -6.53 -2.46 12.82
C ALA A 87 -5.54 -3.01 13.86
N LEU A 88 -4.44 -2.30 14.12
CA LEU A 88 -3.45 -2.67 15.12
C LEU A 88 -4.06 -2.69 16.53
N ALA A 89 -4.77 -1.61 16.89
CA ALA A 89 -5.49 -1.50 18.16
C ALA A 89 -6.56 -2.59 18.31
N HIS A 90 -7.31 -2.88 17.24
CA HIS A 90 -8.36 -3.89 17.26
C HIS A 90 -7.83 -5.32 17.39
N THR A 91 -6.73 -5.64 16.71
CA THR A 91 -6.18 -7.00 16.64
C THR A 91 -5.17 -7.30 17.75
N GLN A 92 -4.66 -6.26 18.42
CA GLN A 92 -3.62 -6.33 19.46
C GLN A 92 -2.39 -7.13 19.02
N LYS A 93 -2.08 -7.10 17.72
CA LYS A 93 -0.90 -7.79 17.18
C LYS A 93 0.36 -7.04 17.62
N PRO A 94 1.44 -7.75 17.96
CA PRO A 94 2.67 -7.12 18.41
C PRO A 94 3.55 -6.59 17.27
N GLU A 95 3.09 -6.67 16.02
CA GLU A 95 3.88 -6.34 14.82
C GLU A 95 3.02 -5.74 13.72
N VAL A 96 3.60 -4.78 12.98
CA VAL A 96 3.09 -4.23 11.73
C VAL A 96 4.11 -4.55 10.63
N LEU A 97 3.68 -5.30 9.61
CA LEU A 97 4.50 -5.66 8.45
C LEU A 97 4.04 -4.88 7.21
N LEU A 98 4.94 -4.10 6.62
CA LEU A 98 4.71 -3.40 5.34
C LEU A 98 5.28 -4.21 4.17
N THR A 99 4.42 -4.52 3.20
CA THR A 99 4.76 -5.25 1.96
C THR A 99 4.10 -4.61 0.74
N GLY A 100 4.37 -5.13 -0.46
CA GLY A 100 3.90 -4.60 -1.74
C GLY A 100 4.82 -3.52 -2.33
N GLY A 101 4.60 -3.16 -3.60
CA GLY A 101 5.47 -2.22 -4.31
C GLY A 101 5.53 -0.80 -3.70
N VAL A 102 4.49 -0.38 -2.98
CA VAL A 102 4.44 0.92 -2.29
C VAL A 102 5.28 0.91 -0.99
N ALA A 103 5.67 -0.27 -0.50
CA ALA A 103 6.51 -0.40 0.68
C ALA A 103 7.87 0.30 0.55
N ALA A 104 8.33 0.62 -0.66
CA ALA A 104 9.57 1.37 -0.90
C ALA A 104 9.52 2.82 -0.40
N ASN A 105 8.32 3.39 -0.27
CA ASN A 105 8.17 4.81 0.00
C ASN A 105 8.58 5.16 1.43
N LYS A 106 9.54 6.08 1.57
CA LYS A 106 10.14 6.40 2.87
C LYS A 106 9.23 7.21 3.78
N LYS A 107 8.33 8.01 3.20
CA LYS A 107 7.34 8.76 3.98
C LYS A 107 6.29 7.82 4.58
N LEU A 108 5.81 6.83 3.83
CA LEU A 108 4.90 5.82 4.37
C LEU A 108 5.58 4.98 5.48
N GLN A 109 6.83 4.57 5.27
CA GLN A 109 7.60 3.83 6.29
C GLN A 109 7.67 4.62 7.60
N SER A 110 8.04 5.91 7.54
CA SER A 110 8.17 6.71 8.76
C SER A 110 6.84 6.93 9.49
N MET A 111 5.73 7.11 8.77
CA MET A 111 4.41 7.26 9.37
C MET A 111 3.94 5.98 10.08
N LEU A 112 4.17 4.81 9.46
CA LEU A 112 3.82 3.52 10.04
C LEU A 112 4.73 3.14 11.22
N GLU A 113 6.01 3.52 11.17
CA GLU A 113 6.94 3.29 12.28
C GLU A 113 6.53 4.05 13.55
N VAL A 114 6.03 5.29 13.40
CA VAL A 114 5.52 6.09 14.53
C VAL A 114 4.34 5.40 15.20
N ILE A 115 3.30 5.01 14.45
CA ILE A 115 2.13 4.36 15.06
C ILE A 115 2.47 2.98 15.64
N ALA A 116 3.40 2.23 15.05
CA ALA A 116 3.82 0.95 15.61
C ALA A 116 4.51 1.16 16.96
N LYS A 117 5.38 2.17 17.06
CA LYS A 117 6.05 2.54 18.30
C LYS A 117 5.07 2.99 19.38
N ASP A 118 4.07 3.79 19.03
CA ASP A 118 3.06 4.28 19.98
C ASP A 118 2.17 3.15 20.55
N HIS A 119 2.12 2.00 19.87
CA HIS A 119 1.37 0.81 20.28
C HIS A 119 2.28 -0.33 20.79
N ASP A 120 3.55 -0.05 21.10
CA ASP A 120 4.56 -1.04 21.52
C ASP A 120 4.70 -2.24 20.55
N ALA A 121 4.41 -2.01 19.26
CA ALA A 121 4.49 -3.00 18.19
C ALA A 121 5.80 -2.85 17.41
N ARG A 122 6.33 -3.97 16.91
CA ARG A 122 7.49 -3.95 16.00
C ARG A 122 7.05 -3.55 14.59
N PHE A 123 7.76 -2.63 13.98
CA PHE A 123 7.60 -2.31 12.56
C PHE A 123 8.62 -3.06 11.71
N CYS A 124 8.15 -3.74 10.66
CA CYS A 124 9.00 -4.46 9.72
C CYS A 124 8.64 -4.10 8.28
N VAL A 125 9.65 -3.94 7.43
CA VAL A 125 9.48 -3.72 5.98
C VAL A 125 10.08 -4.89 5.23
N VAL A 126 9.30 -5.50 4.34
CA VAL A 126 9.78 -6.60 3.50
C VAL A 126 10.83 -6.05 2.51
N PRO A 127 11.99 -6.73 2.32
CA PRO A 127 12.96 -6.35 1.29
C PRO A 127 12.29 -6.19 -0.08
N LEU A 128 12.61 -5.14 -0.82
CA LEU A 128 11.86 -4.78 -2.03
C LEU A 128 11.86 -5.85 -3.12
N ASN A 129 12.94 -6.62 -3.23
CA ASN A 129 13.03 -7.77 -4.14
C ASN A 129 12.05 -8.91 -3.78
N LEU A 130 11.54 -8.93 -2.54
CA LEU A 130 10.57 -9.90 -2.04
C LEU A 130 9.17 -9.29 -1.84
N ALA A 131 9.07 -7.96 -1.76
CA ALA A 131 7.80 -7.25 -1.55
C ALA A 131 6.99 -7.06 -2.84
N ALA A 132 7.65 -7.00 -4.00
CA ALA A 132 7.00 -6.97 -5.30
C ALA A 132 6.58 -8.38 -5.76
N ASP A 133 5.63 -8.47 -6.69
CA ASP A 133 5.15 -9.77 -7.20
C ASP A 133 6.31 -10.61 -7.75
N ASN A 134 6.54 -11.78 -7.14
CA ASN A 134 7.63 -12.67 -7.51
C ASN A 134 7.22 -14.14 -7.36
N GLY A 135 7.93 -15.05 -8.06
CA GLY A 135 7.65 -16.48 -7.96
C GLY A 135 8.00 -17.11 -6.61
N ALA A 136 8.91 -16.49 -5.85
CA ALA A 136 9.38 -17.04 -4.58
C ALA A 136 8.29 -16.97 -3.49
N MET A 137 7.50 -15.90 -3.43
CA MET A 137 6.38 -15.81 -2.47
C MET A 137 5.31 -16.88 -2.74
N ILE A 138 5.03 -17.19 -4.01
CA ILE A 138 4.09 -18.24 -4.41
C ILE A 138 4.66 -19.62 -4.07
N ALA A 139 5.91 -19.88 -4.43
CA ALA A 139 6.59 -21.14 -4.11
C ALA A 139 6.65 -21.38 -2.60
N TRP A 140 6.95 -20.34 -1.81
CA TRP A 140 7.01 -20.45 -0.36
C TRP A 140 5.65 -20.76 0.27
N ALA A 141 4.59 -20.05 -0.13
CA ALA A 141 3.23 -20.35 0.31
C ALA A 141 2.81 -21.79 -0.06
N GLY A 142 3.15 -22.25 -1.28
CA GLY A 142 2.92 -23.62 -1.72
C GLY A 142 3.68 -24.66 -0.89
N ILE A 143 4.96 -24.41 -0.56
CA ILE A 143 5.76 -25.27 0.32
C ILE A 143 5.15 -25.35 1.72
N LEU A 144 4.71 -24.22 2.29
CA LEU A 144 4.06 -24.19 3.60
C LEU A 144 2.75 -24.99 3.61
N ALA A 145 1.92 -24.82 2.59
CA ALA A 145 0.67 -25.57 2.42
C ALA A 145 0.95 -27.08 2.28
N TYR A 146 1.87 -27.46 1.38
CA TYR A 146 2.23 -28.86 1.14
C TYR A 146 2.79 -29.55 2.38
N ARG A 147 3.71 -28.88 3.11
CA ARG A 147 4.27 -29.40 4.37
C ARG A 147 3.22 -29.53 5.48
N SER A 148 2.13 -28.78 5.38
CA SER A 148 0.98 -28.88 6.30
C SER A 148 -0.09 -29.88 5.83
N GLY A 149 0.22 -30.70 4.82
CA GLY A 149 -0.67 -31.75 4.31
C GLY A 149 -1.73 -31.28 3.32
N LEU A 150 -1.65 -30.03 2.84
CA LEU A 150 -2.57 -29.54 1.81
C LEU A 150 -2.03 -29.85 0.41
N SER A 151 -2.88 -30.38 -0.45
CA SER A 151 -2.59 -30.56 -1.87
C SER A 151 -3.81 -30.20 -2.71
N THR A 152 -3.57 -29.71 -3.92
CA THR A 152 -4.62 -29.33 -4.87
C THR A 152 -4.56 -30.30 -6.05
N PRO A 153 -5.58 -31.17 -6.22
CA PRO A 153 -5.72 -31.99 -7.42
C PRO A 153 -5.82 -31.11 -8.69
N VAL A 154 -5.34 -31.62 -9.83
CA VAL A 154 -5.33 -30.87 -11.09
C VAL A 154 -6.74 -30.45 -11.50
N GLU A 155 -7.74 -31.28 -11.22
CA GLU A 155 -9.15 -31.01 -11.53
C GLU A 155 -9.71 -29.85 -10.70
N ARG A 156 -9.04 -29.48 -9.60
CA ARG A 156 -9.40 -28.37 -8.71
C ARG A 156 -8.43 -27.19 -8.78
N SER A 157 -7.40 -27.24 -9.63
CA SER A 157 -6.40 -26.18 -9.77
C SER A 157 -6.79 -25.11 -10.81
N PHE A 158 -8.08 -24.78 -10.90
CA PHE A 158 -8.57 -23.75 -11.80
C PHE A 158 -8.26 -22.35 -11.26
N VAL A 159 -8.21 -21.35 -12.16
CA VAL A 159 -7.98 -19.96 -11.78
C VAL A 159 -9.22 -19.39 -11.10
N ASN A 160 -9.03 -18.80 -9.91
CA ASN A 160 -10.07 -18.05 -9.21
C ASN A 160 -9.69 -16.56 -9.15
N VAL A 161 -10.35 -15.74 -9.97
CA VAL A 161 -10.13 -14.28 -10.03
C VAL A 161 -10.74 -13.52 -8.85
N HIS A 162 -11.56 -14.18 -8.03
CA HIS A 162 -12.21 -13.62 -6.85
C HIS A 162 -11.80 -14.40 -5.60
N TRP A 163 -10.56 -14.88 -5.56
CA TRP A 163 -10.05 -15.63 -4.42
C TRP A 163 -9.85 -14.69 -3.22
N ARG A 164 -10.68 -14.86 -2.19
CA ARG A 164 -10.65 -14.02 -0.99
C ARG A 164 -9.78 -14.65 0.10
N LEU A 165 -9.20 -13.81 0.95
CA LEU A 165 -8.26 -14.26 1.98
C LEU A 165 -8.95 -15.11 3.04
N GLU A 166 -10.19 -14.77 3.40
CA GLU A 166 -11.00 -15.51 4.37
C GLU A 166 -11.39 -16.92 3.90
N ASP A 167 -11.35 -17.17 2.59
CA ASP A 167 -11.66 -18.48 2.00
C ASP A 167 -10.45 -19.44 2.07
N VAL A 168 -9.26 -18.96 2.51
CA VAL A 168 -8.02 -19.73 2.58
C VAL A 168 -7.82 -20.34 3.96
N TYR A 169 -7.84 -21.68 4.03
CA TYR A 169 -7.41 -22.39 5.24
C TYR A 169 -5.88 -22.42 5.33
N ALA A 170 -5.32 -21.84 6.40
CA ALA A 170 -3.87 -21.68 6.60
C ALA A 170 -3.32 -22.48 7.80
N PRO A 171 -3.23 -23.83 7.72
CA PRO A 171 -2.78 -24.69 8.83
C PRO A 171 -1.30 -24.51 9.20
N TRP A 172 -0.50 -23.89 8.35
CA TRP A 172 0.91 -23.58 8.62
C TRP A 172 1.09 -22.43 9.62
N VAL A 173 0.05 -21.63 9.87
CA VAL A 173 0.06 -20.61 10.91
C VAL A 173 -0.33 -21.32 12.21
N GLY A 174 0.66 -21.68 13.03
CA GLY A 174 0.43 -22.39 14.28
C GLY A 174 -0.64 -21.67 15.12
N ARG A 175 -1.64 -22.42 15.61
CA ARG A 175 -2.55 -21.90 16.63
C ARG A 175 -1.72 -21.64 17.89
N LYS A 176 -1.65 -20.39 18.33
CA LYS A 176 -1.33 -20.11 19.73
C LYS A 176 -2.49 -20.62 20.59
#